data_AF-A0A6N8XFU8-F1
#
_entry.id   AF-A0A6N8XFU8-F1
#
_cell.length_a   1.000
_cell.length_b   1.000
_cell.length_c   1.000
_cell.angle_alpha   90.00
_cell.angle_beta   90.00
_cell.angle_gamma   90.00
#
_symmetry.space_group_name_H-M   'P 1'
#
loop_
_entity.id
_entity.type
_entity.pdbx_description
1 polymer ?
#
loop_
_entity_poly.entity_id
_entity_poly.type
_entity_poly.pdbx_seq_one_letter_code
_entity_poly.pdbx_strand_id
1 'polypeptide(L)'
;MDSRFFREGDDHFVETAGPNGSRGKYPVRYTFGYRPLQQYLLDRGDGVLQAFDVAWDTRSEPEGQRWYHLQPDEPVSPAHPFFWTRHAMNWSSQCADCHSTRVVKTFDPEKREFTTDYGEPNVGCEACHGPAGEHVRLAKSNELADVPFAGFGSGPSPPIEWLFPAEKSIAEPHGDGSDREIDMCGGCHSLRTPLTTEPFGKPYHEAYRLELVDDVRYFLDGQIREEVFVLGSFLQSKMHVRGVTCGNCHAPHSGDLRFPGNGVCAQCH
;
A
#
# COMPACT_ATOMS: atom_id res chain seq x y z
N MET A 1 -17.08 20.74 9.76
CA MET A 1 -18.07 19.97 10.56
C MET A 1 -17.30 19.36 11.72
N ASP A 2 -17.80 19.46 12.94
CA ASP A 2 -17.03 19.03 14.13
C ASP A 2 -17.21 17.54 14.41
N SER A 3 -16.10 16.82 14.53
CA SER A 3 -16.06 15.40 14.91
C SER A 3 -15.52 15.23 16.32
N ARG A 4 -16.10 14.31 17.09
CA ARG A 4 -15.65 13.99 18.46
C ARG A 4 -15.20 12.54 18.53
N PHE A 5 -13.94 12.32 18.87
CA PHE A 5 -13.36 11.01 19.15
C PHE A 5 -13.48 10.71 20.64
N PHE A 6 -13.90 9.49 21.00
CA PHE A 6 -14.05 9.10 22.39
C PHE A 6 -14.05 7.57 22.54
N ARG A 7 -13.96 7.13 23.80
CA ARG A 7 -13.98 5.72 24.19
C ARG A 7 -15.13 5.47 25.15
N GLU A 8 -15.80 4.33 25.01
CA GLU A 8 -16.76 3.82 25.99
C GLU A 8 -16.36 2.39 26.37
N GLY A 9 -15.89 2.20 27.61
CA GLY A 9 -15.25 0.94 28.00
C GLY A 9 -13.97 0.70 27.20
N ASP A 10 -13.92 -0.43 26.48
CA ASP A 10 -12.81 -0.81 25.59
C ASP A 10 -13.06 -0.41 24.13
N ASP A 11 -14.28 0.02 23.79
CA ASP A 11 -14.70 0.35 22.44
C ASP A 11 -14.41 1.81 22.09
N HIS A 12 -13.96 2.03 20.85
CA HIS A 12 -13.58 3.34 20.33
C HIS A 12 -14.60 3.85 19.31
N PHE A 13 -14.93 5.14 19.37
CA PHE A 13 -16.00 5.73 18.55
C PHE A 13 -15.64 7.12 18.02
N VAL A 14 -16.29 7.47 16.92
CA VAL A 14 -16.35 8.81 16.38
C VAL A 14 -17.81 9.26 16.33
N GLU A 15 -18.11 10.42 16.92
CA GLU A 15 -19.38 11.11 16.72
C GLU A 15 -19.20 12.22 15.69
N THR A 16 -19.86 12.07 14.53
CA THR A 16 -19.72 12.95 13.37
C THR A 16 -20.98 12.92 12.50
N ALA A 17 -21.03 13.73 11.45
CA ALA A 17 -22.12 13.71 10.47
C ALA A 17 -22.12 12.40 9.68
N GLY A 18 -23.28 11.77 9.55
CA GLY A 18 -23.49 10.55 8.78
C GLY A 18 -23.92 10.80 7.33
N PRO A 19 -24.35 9.74 6.61
CA PRO A 19 -24.74 9.82 5.20
C PRO A 19 -25.86 10.84 4.91
N ASN A 20 -26.76 11.03 5.87
CA ASN A 20 -27.90 11.96 5.77
C ASN A 20 -27.60 13.34 6.37
N GLY A 21 -26.34 13.61 6.75
CA GLY A 21 -25.91 14.84 7.42
C GLY A 21 -26.26 14.93 8.91
N SER A 22 -27.10 14.03 9.43
CA SER A 22 -27.38 13.92 10.87
C SER A 22 -26.16 13.40 11.64
N ARG A 23 -25.91 13.92 12.85
CA ARG A 23 -24.87 13.35 13.73
C ARG A 23 -25.24 11.92 14.11
N GLY A 24 -24.24 11.05 14.08
CA GLY A 24 -24.31 9.67 14.52
C GLY A 24 -23.03 9.27 15.22
N LYS A 25 -23.09 8.14 15.91
CA LYS A 25 -21.96 7.51 16.59
C LYS A 25 -21.54 6.28 15.78
N TYR A 26 -20.28 6.24 15.38
CA TYR A 26 -19.73 5.20 14.51
C TYR A 26 -18.54 4.52 15.19
N PRO A 27 -18.54 3.17 15.29
CA PRO A 27 -17.43 2.46 15.91
C PRO A 27 -16.20 2.51 15.00
N VAL A 28 -15.04 2.74 15.63
CA VAL A 28 -13.73 2.61 15.00
C VAL A 28 -13.35 1.14 15.01
N ARG A 29 -13.31 0.51 13.84
CA ARG A 29 -12.96 -0.91 13.72
C ARG A 29 -11.47 -1.13 13.60
N TYR A 30 -10.78 -0.23 12.91
CA TYR A 30 -9.35 -0.33 12.66
C TYR A 30 -8.68 1.03 12.66
N THR A 31 -7.39 1.03 12.99
CA THR A 31 -6.47 2.15 12.74
C THR A 31 -5.53 1.72 11.61
N PHE A 32 -5.44 2.54 10.57
CA PHE A 32 -4.61 2.32 9.38
C PHE A 32 -3.56 3.41 9.30
N GLY A 33 -2.35 3.06 8.85
CA GLY A 33 -1.21 3.97 8.86
C GLY A 33 -0.49 4.03 10.21
N TYR A 34 0.76 4.48 10.18
CA TYR A 34 1.62 4.59 11.36
C TYR A 34 2.28 5.96 11.43
N ARG A 35 3.19 6.26 10.50
CA ARG A 35 3.84 7.58 10.38
C ARG A 35 3.89 7.98 8.90
N PRO A 36 3.60 9.24 8.55
CA PRO A 36 3.32 10.40 9.41
C PRO A 36 1.85 10.56 9.84
N LEU A 37 0.95 9.66 9.41
CA LEU A 37 -0.48 9.80 9.68
C LEU A 37 -1.13 8.46 10.07
N GLN A 38 -2.16 8.58 10.89
CA GLN A 38 -3.09 7.50 11.25
C GLN A 38 -4.50 7.89 10.81
N GLN A 39 -5.12 7.03 10.00
CA GLN A 39 -6.51 7.14 9.57
C GLN A 39 -7.32 6.01 10.21
N TYR A 40 -8.64 6.18 10.30
CA TYR A 40 -9.52 5.26 11.02
C TYR A 40 -10.56 4.67 10.09
N LEU A 41 -10.79 3.37 10.18
CA LEU A 41 -11.90 2.73 9.46
C LEU A 41 -13.13 2.68 10.36
N LEU A 42 -14.18 3.36 9.91
CA LEU A 42 -15.46 3.40 10.58
C LEU A 42 -16.42 2.42 9.90
N ASP A 43 -17.20 1.72 10.71
CA ASP A 43 -18.34 0.95 10.25
C ASP A 43 -19.56 1.88 10.18
N ARG A 44 -20.17 1.98 8.99
CA ARG A 44 -21.34 2.84 8.75
C ARG A 44 -22.61 2.35 9.47
N GLY A 45 -22.57 1.15 10.06
CA GLY A 45 -23.68 0.51 10.77
C GLY A 45 -24.28 -0.69 10.02
N ASP A 46 -23.75 -0.99 8.83
CA ASP A 46 -24.14 -2.07 7.93
C ASP A 46 -22.98 -3.04 7.66
N GLY A 47 -21.85 -2.89 8.37
CA GLY A 47 -20.63 -3.66 8.17
C GLY A 47 -19.74 -3.14 7.04
N VAL A 48 -20.17 -2.13 6.27
CA VAL A 48 -19.35 -1.48 5.25
C VAL A 48 -18.34 -0.56 5.93
N LEU A 49 -17.06 -0.85 5.70
CA LEU A 49 -15.96 -0.04 6.22
C LEU A 49 -15.67 1.16 5.32
N GLN A 50 -15.50 2.31 5.95
CA GLN A 50 -15.18 3.58 5.33
C GLN A 50 -13.93 4.18 5.97
N ALA A 51 -13.01 4.67 5.15
CA ALA A 51 -11.85 5.41 5.61
C ALA A 51 -12.28 6.83 6.03
N PHE A 52 -12.03 7.19 7.29
CA PHE A 52 -12.49 8.46 7.82
C PHE A 52 -11.70 9.64 7.25
N ASP A 53 -12.39 10.74 6.94
CA ASP A 53 -11.82 11.93 6.30
C ASP A 53 -11.06 12.85 7.28
N VAL A 54 -10.99 12.48 8.56
CA VAL A 54 -10.13 13.11 9.58
C VAL A 54 -9.09 12.10 10.06
N ALA A 55 -7.82 12.51 10.02
CA ALA A 55 -6.67 11.72 10.42
C ALA A 55 -5.93 12.36 11.60
N TRP A 56 -5.14 11.54 12.30
CA TRP A 56 -4.22 11.96 13.34
C TRP A 56 -2.80 12.07 12.78
N ASP A 57 -2.16 13.22 12.96
CA ASP A 57 -0.76 13.44 12.61
C ASP A 57 0.14 12.83 13.70
N THR A 58 0.84 11.74 13.38
CA THR A 58 1.68 11.02 14.35
C THR A 58 3.09 11.56 14.45
N ARG A 59 3.45 12.61 13.69
CA ARG A 59 4.75 13.28 13.85
C ARG A 59 4.84 13.90 15.23
N SER A 60 6.07 14.05 15.72
CA SER A 60 6.34 14.73 16.98
C SER A 60 5.86 16.18 16.94
N GLU A 61 5.64 16.77 18.11
CA GLU A 61 5.50 18.22 18.22
C GLU A 61 6.78 18.94 17.78
N PRO A 62 6.67 20.18 17.23
CA PRO A 62 5.45 20.95 17.02
C PRO A 62 4.72 20.67 15.70
N GLU A 63 5.28 19.81 14.82
CA GLU A 63 4.73 19.63 13.48
C GLU A 63 3.46 18.75 13.43
N GLY A 64 3.33 17.80 14.37
CA GLY A 64 2.23 16.84 14.44
C GLY A 64 1.44 16.85 15.74
N GLN A 65 1.01 15.66 16.19
CA GLN A 65 0.16 15.42 17.36
C GLN A 65 -1.16 16.21 17.32
N ARG A 66 -1.83 16.19 16.16
CA ARG A 66 -3.09 16.90 15.96
C ARG A 66 -4.02 16.19 14.99
N TRP A 67 -5.32 16.41 15.18
CA TRP A 67 -6.34 16.02 14.24
C TRP A 67 -6.41 17.00 13.07
N TYR A 68 -6.53 16.48 11.85
CA TYR A 68 -6.72 17.32 10.67
C TYR A 68 -7.61 16.61 9.64
N HIS A 69 -8.36 17.42 8.88
CA HIS A 69 -9.16 16.94 7.75
C HIS A 69 -8.23 16.68 6.56
N LEU A 70 -8.42 15.57 5.86
CA LEU A 70 -7.56 15.18 4.73
C LEU A 70 -7.69 16.11 3.52
N GLN A 71 -8.83 16.79 3.41
CA GLN A 71 -9.11 17.80 2.38
C GLN A 71 -9.50 19.13 3.06
N PRO A 72 -8.56 19.87 3.67
CA PRO A 72 -8.89 21.04 4.50
C PRO A 72 -9.38 22.24 3.68
N ASP A 73 -9.00 22.31 2.40
CA ASP A 73 -9.30 23.43 1.51
C ASP A 73 -10.61 23.22 0.72
N GLU A 74 -11.27 22.07 0.89
CA GLU A 74 -12.52 21.74 0.19
C GLU A 74 -13.73 21.77 1.13
N PRO A 75 -14.89 22.33 0.68
CA PRO A 75 -16.13 22.26 1.44
C PRO A 75 -16.76 20.86 1.30
N VAL A 76 -16.22 19.89 2.05
CA VAL A 76 -16.67 18.50 2.03
C VAL A 76 -18.02 18.35 2.74
N SER A 77 -19.10 18.58 1.98
CA SER A 77 -20.48 18.33 2.40
C SER A 77 -20.82 16.83 2.35
N PRO A 78 -21.92 16.36 2.96
CA PRO A 78 -22.35 14.97 2.86
C PRO A 78 -22.57 14.48 1.42
N ALA A 79 -22.77 15.36 0.44
CA ALA A 79 -22.90 15.01 -0.98
C ALA A 79 -21.55 14.95 -1.73
N HIS A 80 -20.48 15.47 -1.12
CA HIS A 80 -19.16 15.57 -1.72
C HIS A 80 -18.49 14.19 -1.87
N PRO A 81 -17.81 13.87 -3.00
CA PRO A 81 -17.18 12.56 -3.21
C PRO A 81 -16.22 12.12 -2.10
N PHE A 82 -15.49 13.05 -1.49
CA PHE A 82 -14.53 12.81 -0.39
C PHE A 82 -15.14 12.81 1.01
N PHE A 83 -16.46 12.97 1.16
CA PHE A 83 -17.09 12.79 2.45
C PHE A 83 -16.98 11.33 2.88
N TRP A 84 -16.62 11.06 4.13
CA TRP A 84 -16.26 9.71 4.59
C TRP A 84 -17.28 8.61 4.29
N THR A 85 -18.57 8.90 4.10
CA THR A 85 -19.57 7.87 3.76
C THR A 85 -19.71 7.59 2.26
N ARG A 86 -18.90 8.22 1.40
CA ARG A 86 -19.01 8.18 -0.07
C ARG A 86 -17.96 7.24 -0.68
N HIS A 87 -18.16 6.95 -1.97
CA HIS A 87 -17.41 5.91 -2.69
C HIS A 87 -15.89 6.13 -2.75
N ALA A 88 -15.41 7.38 -2.72
CA ALA A 88 -13.97 7.67 -2.71
C ALA A 88 -13.31 7.30 -1.37
N MET A 89 -14.11 7.09 -0.33
CA MET A 89 -13.65 6.72 1.02
C MET A 89 -13.95 5.24 1.34
N ASN A 90 -14.52 4.50 0.38
CA ASN A 90 -14.85 3.08 0.59
C ASN A 90 -13.59 2.23 0.67
N TRP A 91 -13.39 1.57 1.81
CA TRP A 91 -12.17 0.82 2.06
C TRP A 91 -12.00 -0.37 1.10
N SER A 92 -13.07 -1.11 0.81
CA SER A 92 -13.02 -2.29 -0.07
C SER A 92 -12.60 -1.95 -1.50
N SER A 93 -13.09 -0.84 -2.06
CA SER A 93 -12.78 -0.46 -3.44
C SER A 93 -11.49 0.34 -3.56
N GLN A 94 -11.13 1.16 -2.57
CA GLN A 94 -10.03 2.10 -2.69
C GLN A 94 -8.74 1.68 -1.96
N CYS A 95 -8.85 0.92 -0.87
CA CYS A 95 -7.74 0.76 0.08
C CYS A 95 -7.32 -0.70 0.30
N ALA A 96 -8.28 -1.62 0.34
CA ALA A 96 -8.06 -2.99 0.81
C ALA A 96 -6.93 -3.70 0.04
N ASP A 97 -6.91 -3.61 -1.30
CA ASP A 97 -5.94 -4.32 -2.14
C ASP A 97 -4.48 -3.95 -1.86
N CYS A 98 -4.21 -2.73 -1.38
CA CYS A 98 -2.87 -2.26 -1.06
C CYS A 98 -2.56 -2.30 0.45
N HIS A 99 -3.58 -2.32 1.31
CA HIS A 99 -3.43 -2.16 2.75
C HIS A 99 -3.96 -3.34 3.56
N SER A 100 -4.02 -4.53 2.96
CA SER A 100 -4.40 -5.78 3.63
C SER A 100 -3.85 -6.96 2.84
N THR A 101 -3.75 -8.13 3.49
CA THR A 101 -3.32 -9.36 2.81
C THR A 101 -4.49 -10.22 2.38
N ARG A 102 -4.29 -11.07 1.37
CA ARG A 102 -5.28 -12.05 0.88
C ARG A 102 -6.69 -11.46 0.67
N VAL A 103 -6.75 -10.26 0.09
CA VAL A 103 -8.04 -9.59 -0.12
C VAL A 103 -8.85 -10.33 -1.18
N VAL A 104 -10.03 -10.77 -0.79
CA VAL A 104 -11.05 -11.33 -1.69
C VAL A 104 -12.27 -10.46 -1.58
N LYS A 105 -12.69 -9.86 -2.69
CA LYS A 105 -13.87 -8.99 -2.72
C LYS A 105 -14.81 -9.34 -3.86
N THR A 106 -16.10 -9.25 -3.56
CA THR A 106 -17.18 -9.45 -4.52
C THR A 106 -18.09 -8.24 -4.47
N PHE A 107 -18.53 -7.74 -5.62
CA PHE A 107 -19.44 -6.61 -5.72
C PHE A 107 -20.84 -7.08 -6.10
N ASP A 108 -21.84 -6.69 -5.30
CA ASP A 108 -23.26 -6.85 -5.61
C ASP A 108 -23.74 -5.58 -6.34
N PRO A 109 -24.05 -5.65 -7.65
CA PRO A 109 -24.45 -4.46 -8.42
C PRO A 109 -25.85 -3.96 -8.07
N GLU A 110 -26.74 -4.80 -7.53
CA GLU A 110 -28.09 -4.38 -7.12
C GLU A 110 -28.04 -3.56 -5.83
N LYS A 111 -27.27 -4.04 -4.86
CA LYS A 111 -27.05 -3.33 -3.58
C LYS A 111 -26.00 -2.24 -3.67
N ARG A 112 -25.13 -2.31 -4.68
CA ARG A 112 -23.95 -1.46 -4.87
C ARG A 112 -22.99 -1.55 -3.69
N GLU A 113 -22.77 -2.76 -3.20
CA GLU A 113 -22.00 -3.05 -2.00
C GLU A 113 -20.91 -4.09 -2.27
N PHE A 114 -19.82 -4.00 -1.52
CA PHE A 114 -18.76 -5.00 -1.52
C PHE A 114 -18.92 -5.92 -0.32
N THR A 115 -18.79 -7.22 -0.57
CA THR A 115 -18.37 -8.18 0.46
C THR A 115 -16.87 -8.32 0.38
N THR A 116 -16.15 -8.16 1.48
CA THR A 116 -14.67 -8.21 1.50
C THR A 116 -14.19 -9.10 2.64
N ASP A 117 -13.37 -10.08 2.28
CA ASP A 117 -12.61 -10.94 3.19
C ASP A 117 -11.11 -10.66 3.00
N TYR A 118 -10.33 -10.84 4.06
CA TYR A 118 -8.89 -10.57 4.07
C TYR A 118 -8.19 -11.38 5.17
N GLY A 119 -6.87 -11.49 5.11
CA GLY A 119 -6.06 -12.21 6.09
C GLY A 119 -5.74 -11.36 7.31
N GLU A 120 -4.98 -10.30 7.12
CA GLU A 120 -4.57 -9.35 8.14
C GLU A 120 -4.67 -7.90 7.62
N PRO A 121 -4.95 -6.93 8.50
CA PRO A 121 -4.91 -5.52 8.14
C PRO A 121 -3.47 -5.04 8.01
N ASN A 122 -3.26 -4.00 7.18
CA ASN A 122 -1.96 -3.44 6.80
C ASN A 122 -1.11 -4.38 5.92
N VAL A 123 0.09 -3.90 5.56
CA VAL A 123 1.07 -4.63 4.76
C VAL A 123 1.96 -5.43 5.72
N GLY A 124 1.66 -6.72 5.87
CA GLY A 124 2.46 -7.65 6.67
C GLY A 124 3.27 -8.62 5.81
N CYS A 125 3.81 -9.66 6.46
CA CYS A 125 4.76 -10.60 5.83
C CYS A 125 4.13 -11.28 4.60
N GLU A 126 2.85 -11.65 4.70
CA GLU A 126 2.14 -12.40 3.66
C GLU A 126 1.86 -11.57 2.40
N ALA A 127 1.94 -10.24 2.46
CA ALA A 127 1.77 -9.37 1.30
C ALA A 127 2.86 -9.62 0.24
N CYS A 128 4.08 -9.92 0.69
CA CYS A 128 5.25 -10.15 -0.16
C CYS A 128 5.65 -11.64 -0.22
N HIS A 129 5.50 -12.35 0.90
CA HIS A 129 5.93 -13.75 1.04
C HIS A 129 4.81 -14.76 0.84
N GLY A 130 3.57 -14.30 0.60
CA GLY A 130 2.42 -15.17 0.38
C GLY A 130 1.95 -15.87 1.65
N PRO A 131 1.04 -16.86 1.55
CA PRO A 131 0.47 -17.51 2.72
C PRO A 131 1.54 -18.11 3.65
N ALA A 132 1.41 -17.85 4.95
CA ALA A 132 2.36 -18.23 5.99
C ALA A 132 1.85 -19.37 6.90
N GLY A 133 0.74 -20.03 6.54
CA GLY A 133 0.17 -21.12 7.36
C GLY A 133 1.17 -22.24 7.65
N GLU A 134 1.93 -22.65 6.63
CA GLU A 134 2.98 -23.67 6.78
C GLU A 134 4.18 -23.13 7.56
N HIS A 135 4.60 -21.90 7.30
CA HIS A 135 5.62 -21.21 8.09
C HIS A 135 5.27 -21.23 9.60
N VAL A 136 4.05 -20.85 9.98
CA VAL A 136 3.60 -20.84 11.38
C VAL A 136 3.60 -22.25 11.98
N ARG A 137 3.18 -23.27 11.22
CA ARG A 137 3.20 -24.67 11.66
C ARG A 137 4.64 -25.12 11.96
N LEU A 138 5.55 -24.90 11.03
CA LEU A 138 6.97 -25.28 11.15
C LEU A 138 7.67 -24.50 12.27
N ALA A 139 7.39 -23.20 12.41
CA ALA A 139 7.96 -22.37 13.48
C ALA A 139 7.58 -22.89 14.87
N LYS A 140 6.32 -23.30 15.07
CA LYS A 140 5.84 -23.86 16.33
C LYS A 140 6.46 -25.22 16.65
N SER A 141 6.80 -26.00 15.63
CA SER A 141 7.46 -27.30 15.77
C SER A 141 8.99 -27.22 15.77
N ASN A 142 9.57 -26.02 15.59
CA ASN A 142 11.01 -25.82 15.38
C ASN A 142 11.57 -26.61 14.17
N GLU A 143 10.79 -26.68 13.09
CA GLU A 143 11.06 -27.43 11.85
C GLU A 143 11.32 -26.51 10.66
N LEU A 144 11.66 -25.23 10.89
CA LEU A 144 11.91 -24.27 9.79
C LEU A 144 13.19 -24.56 9.01
N ALA A 145 14.13 -25.30 9.61
CA ALA A 145 15.40 -25.63 9.00
C ALA A 145 15.21 -26.45 7.71
N ASP A 146 15.97 -26.11 6.68
CA ASP A 146 16.00 -26.80 5.39
C ASP A 146 14.66 -26.85 4.62
N VAL A 147 13.66 -26.07 5.05
CA VAL A 147 12.40 -25.90 4.30
C VAL A 147 12.54 -24.71 3.34
N PRO A 148 12.21 -24.88 2.04
CA PRO A 148 12.18 -23.77 1.09
C PRO A 148 11.40 -22.58 1.63
N PHE A 149 12.04 -21.41 1.61
CA PHE A 149 11.47 -20.14 2.10
C PHE A 149 10.93 -20.21 3.53
N ALA A 150 11.44 -21.12 4.35
CA ALA A 150 10.97 -21.35 5.71
C ALA A 150 9.44 -21.58 5.81
N GLY A 151 8.83 -22.17 4.78
CA GLY A 151 7.39 -22.47 4.72
C GLY A 151 6.49 -21.32 4.24
N PHE A 152 7.05 -20.21 3.76
CA PHE A 152 6.28 -19.18 3.05
C PHE A 152 5.97 -19.61 1.60
N GLY A 153 4.88 -19.09 1.03
CA GLY A 153 4.49 -19.36 -0.36
C GLY A 153 5.45 -18.80 -1.42
N SER A 154 6.37 -17.92 -1.03
CA SER A 154 7.22 -17.13 -1.92
C SER A 154 8.56 -16.81 -1.27
N GLY A 155 9.63 -17.02 -2.05
CA GLY A 155 10.99 -16.66 -1.68
C GLY A 155 11.46 -15.32 -2.24
N PRO A 156 12.62 -14.84 -1.75
CA PRO A 156 13.28 -13.68 -2.33
C PRO A 156 13.69 -13.97 -3.78
N SER A 157 13.68 -12.93 -4.60
CA SER A 157 14.32 -12.97 -5.92
C SER A 157 15.84 -13.07 -5.76
N PRO A 158 16.54 -13.82 -6.62
CA PRO A 158 18.00 -13.80 -6.63
C PRO A 158 18.50 -12.36 -6.85
N PRO A 159 19.44 -11.85 -6.03
CA PRO A 159 19.98 -10.54 -6.26
C PRO A 159 20.84 -10.54 -7.52
N ILE A 160 20.72 -9.51 -8.35
CA ILE A 160 21.77 -9.17 -9.32
C ILE A 160 22.91 -8.48 -8.57
N GLU A 161 24.15 -8.83 -8.92
CA GLU A 161 25.32 -8.14 -8.39
C GLU A 161 25.63 -6.91 -9.23
N TRP A 162 26.09 -5.84 -8.59
CA TRP A 162 26.54 -4.63 -9.27
C TRP A 162 28.05 -4.51 -9.08
N LEU A 163 28.80 -4.73 -10.15
CA LEU A 163 30.26 -4.81 -10.10
C LEU A 163 30.87 -3.64 -10.86
N PHE A 164 31.94 -3.04 -10.34
CA PHE A 164 32.74 -2.05 -11.05
C PHE A 164 33.78 -2.75 -11.94
N PRO A 165 33.64 -2.72 -13.28
CA PRO A 165 34.65 -3.27 -14.15
C PRO A 165 35.95 -2.48 -14.03
N ALA A 166 37.08 -3.13 -14.32
CA ALA A 166 38.38 -2.46 -14.34
C ALA A 166 38.31 -1.20 -15.24
N GLU A 167 38.85 -0.10 -14.73
CA GLU A 167 38.91 1.21 -15.41
C GLU A 167 37.56 1.90 -15.69
N LYS A 168 36.44 1.40 -15.14
CA LYS A 168 35.14 2.08 -15.20
C LYS A 168 34.74 2.66 -13.85
N SER A 169 34.05 3.81 -13.89
CA SER A 169 33.50 4.49 -12.70
C SER A 169 32.01 4.23 -12.48
N ILE A 170 31.40 3.32 -13.25
CA ILE A 170 29.98 2.98 -13.14
C ILE A 170 29.87 1.47 -13.04
N ALA A 171 29.08 0.98 -12.09
CA ALA A 171 28.83 -0.44 -11.91
C ALA A 171 27.94 -1.01 -13.02
N GLU A 172 28.18 -2.26 -13.38
CA GLU A 172 27.39 -3.00 -14.36
C GLU A 172 26.71 -4.20 -13.68
N PRO A 173 25.47 -4.55 -14.10
CA PRO A 173 24.75 -5.68 -13.54
C PRO A 173 25.42 -7.00 -13.94
N HIS A 174 25.52 -7.93 -13.00
CA HIS A 174 26.06 -9.27 -13.18
C HIS A 174 25.09 -10.29 -12.61
N GLY A 175 24.62 -11.20 -13.47
CA GLY A 175 23.56 -12.17 -13.15
C GLY A 175 22.29 -11.92 -13.97
N ASP A 176 21.33 -12.83 -13.82
CA ASP A 176 20.05 -12.75 -14.50
C ASP A 176 19.08 -11.87 -13.70
N GLY A 177 18.47 -10.88 -14.36
CA GLY A 177 17.43 -10.06 -13.76
C GLY A 177 16.16 -10.85 -13.48
N SER A 178 15.33 -10.34 -12.56
CA SER A 178 14.01 -10.90 -12.27
C SER A 178 13.00 -9.78 -12.04
N ASP A 179 11.86 -9.86 -12.72
CA ASP A 179 10.76 -8.91 -12.55
C ASP A 179 9.92 -9.23 -11.30
N ARG A 180 10.14 -10.36 -10.62
CA ARG A 180 9.31 -10.78 -9.47
C ARG A 180 9.24 -9.74 -8.35
N GLU A 181 10.33 -9.05 -8.07
CA GLU A 181 10.34 -7.98 -7.06
C GLU A 181 9.56 -6.75 -7.54
N ILE A 182 9.77 -6.36 -8.80
CA ILE A 182 9.08 -5.24 -9.43
C ILE A 182 7.58 -5.49 -9.49
N ASP A 183 7.18 -6.70 -9.84
CA ASP A 183 5.78 -7.11 -9.92
C ASP A 183 5.11 -7.09 -8.54
N MET A 184 5.81 -7.59 -7.52
CA MET A 184 5.34 -7.60 -6.13
C MET A 184 5.17 -6.18 -5.57
N CYS A 185 6.19 -5.33 -5.67
CA CYS A 185 6.11 -3.94 -5.21
C CYS A 185 5.10 -3.14 -6.03
N GLY A 186 5.10 -3.36 -7.35
CA GLY A 186 4.21 -2.74 -8.31
C GLY A 186 2.75 -3.05 -8.05
N GLY A 187 2.46 -4.23 -7.51
CA GLY A 187 1.12 -4.64 -7.07
C GLY A 187 0.50 -3.74 -6.01
N CYS A 188 1.25 -2.79 -5.41
CA CYS A 188 0.69 -1.71 -4.58
C CYS A 188 1.15 -0.32 -5.04
N HIS A 189 2.42 -0.16 -5.42
CA HIS A 189 3.05 1.11 -5.78
C HIS A 189 2.78 1.54 -7.23
N SER A 190 1.54 1.42 -7.67
CA SER A 190 1.09 1.80 -9.01
C SER A 190 -0.39 2.12 -9.05
N LEU A 191 -0.75 3.08 -9.91
CA LEU A 191 -2.13 3.31 -10.29
C LEU A 191 -2.52 2.26 -11.34
N ARG A 192 -3.45 1.38 -10.99
CA ARG A 192 -3.72 0.18 -11.76
C ARG A 192 -5.17 -0.27 -11.65
N THR A 193 -5.60 -1.07 -12.63
CA THR A 193 -6.85 -1.84 -12.58
C THR A 193 -6.53 -3.32 -12.33
N PRO A 194 -7.05 -3.95 -11.27
CA PRO A 194 -6.95 -5.40 -11.09
C PRO A 194 -7.63 -6.17 -12.23
N LEU A 195 -6.97 -7.21 -12.73
CA LEU A 195 -7.48 -8.12 -13.77
C LEU A 195 -7.88 -9.49 -13.21
N THR A 196 -7.49 -9.76 -11.96
CA THR A 196 -7.74 -11.02 -11.25
C THR A 196 -8.00 -10.76 -9.76
N THR A 197 -8.67 -11.70 -9.11
CA THR A 197 -8.87 -11.71 -7.65
C THR A 197 -7.74 -12.41 -6.90
N GLU A 198 -6.80 -13.06 -7.62
CA GLU A 198 -5.67 -13.79 -7.04
C GLU A 198 -4.35 -13.33 -7.68
N PRO A 199 -3.88 -12.10 -7.40
CA PRO A 199 -2.73 -11.51 -8.08
C PRO A 199 -1.39 -12.09 -7.64
N PHE A 200 -1.33 -12.72 -6.46
CA PHE A 200 -0.09 -13.14 -5.85
C PHE A 200 0.71 -14.11 -6.72
N GLY A 201 1.99 -13.82 -6.95
CA GLY A 201 2.92 -14.66 -7.70
C GLY A 201 2.72 -14.65 -9.23
N LYS A 202 1.74 -13.89 -9.74
CA LYS A 202 1.55 -13.69 -11.19
C LYS A 202 2.45 -12.57 -11.71
N PRO A 203 2.86 -12.63 -12.99
CA PRO A 203 3.45 -11.48 -13.65
C PRO A 203 2.54 -10.26 -13.53
N TYR A 204 3.12 -9.07 -13.36
CA TYR A 204 2.34 -7.87 -13.04
C TYR A 204 1.23 -7.61 -14.06
N HIS A 205 1.50 -7.75 -15.35
CA HIS A 205 0.52 -7.50 -16.41
C HIS A 205 -0.51 -8.62 -16.63
N GLU A 206 -0.35 -9.77 -15.98
CA GLU A 206 -1.42 -10.78 -15.87
C GLU A 206 -2.35 -10.48 -14.69
N ALA A 207 -1.84 -9.82 -13.65
CA ALA A 207 -2.61 -9.45 -12.46
C ALA A 207 -3.26 -8.07 -12.55
N TYR A 208 -2.63 -7.13 -13.26
CA TYR A 208 -2.97 -5.72 -13.24
C TYR A 208 -2.74 -5.05 -14.59
N ARG A 209 -3.65 -4.16 -14.97
CA ARG A 209 -3.43 -3.18 -16.04
C ARG A 209 -2.94 -1.89 -15.41
N LEU A 210 -1.69 -1.52 -15.69
CA LEU A 210 -1.12 -0.23 -15.30
C LEU A 210 -1.86 0.91 -16.02
N GLU A 211 -2.09 2.01 -15.31
CA GLU A 211 -2.56 3.24 -15.95
C GLU A 211 -1.44 3.83 -16.80
N LEU A 212 -1.73 4.09 -18.08
CA LEU A 212 -0.74 4.59 -19.03
C LEU A 212 -0.38 6.06 -18.76
N VAL A 213 0.76 6.48 -19.32
CA VAL A 213 1.20 7.88 -19.28
C VAL A 213 0.24 8.76 -20.06
N ASP A 214 -0.16 9.88 -19.45
CA ASP A 214 -0.93 10.97 -20.07
C ASP A 214 -0.47 12.33 -19.52
N ASP A 215 -0.99 13.42 -20.11
CA ASP A 215 -0.64 14.81 -19.78
C ASP A 215 -1.37 15.37 -18.54
N VAL A 216 -2.29 14.59 -17.96
CA VAL A 216 -2.93 14.92 -16.68
C VAL A 216 -2.04 14.44 -15.53
N ARG A 217 -1.53 13.22 -15.60
CA ARG A 217 -0.87 12.52 -14.49
C ARG A 217 0.65 12.58 -14.53
N TYR A 218 1.23 12.93 -15.67
CA TYR A 218 2.67 13.09 -15.85
C TYR A 218 3.03 14.46 -16.42
N PHE A 219 4.21 14.94 -16.04
CA PHE A 219 4.88 16.01 -16.77
C PHE A 219 5.42 15.47 -18.11
N LEU A 220 5.67 16.37 -19.07
CA LEU A 220 6.17 15.99 -20.40
C LEU A 220 7.54 15.30 -20.39
N ASP A 221 8.29 15.42 -19.31
CA ASP A 221 9.58 14.75 -19.09
C ASP A 221 9.45 13.40 -18.36
N GLY A 222 8.20 12.94 -18.10
CA GLY A 222 7.89 11.67 -17.45
C GLY A 222 7.91 11.72 -15.93
N GLN A 223 8.13 12.89 -15.30
CA GLN A 223 7.98 13.03 -13.86
C GLN A 223 6.52 12.88 -13.43
N ILE A 224 6.33 12.31 -12.24
CA ILE A 224 5.01 12.15 -11.61
C ILE A 224 4.41 13.53 -11.34
N ARG A 225 3.18 13.76 -11.79
CA ARG A 225 2.42 14.98 -11.49
C ARG A 225 1.28 14.73 -10.51
N GLU A 226 0.51 13.67 -10.74
CA GLU A 226 -0.62 13.27 -9.88
C GLU A 226 -0.36 11.89 -9.25
N GLU A 227 -1.36 11.31 -8.61
CA GLU A 227 -1.25 10.00 -7.96
C GLU A 227 -1.17 8.82 -8.96
N VAL A 228 0.02 8.60 -9.51
CA VAL A 228 0.38 7.40 -10.30
C VAL A 228 1.34 6.48 -9.58
N PHE A 229 1.72 6.86 -8.35
CA PHE A 229 2.78 6.24 -7.57
C PHE A 229 4.08 6.17 -8.39
N VAL A 230 4.90 5.11 -8.27
CA VAL A 230 6.25 5.08 -8.87
C VAL A 230 6.43 4.07 -10.01
N LEU A 231 5.65 2.97 -10.06
CA LEU A 231 5.95 1.87 -10.99
C LEU A 231 5.97 2.32 -12.46
N GLY A 232 4.96 3.07 -12.90
CA GLY A 232 4.88 3.49 -14.31
C GLY A 232 6.07 4.33 -14.74
N SER A 233 6.49 5.27 -13.90
CA SER A 233 7.70 6.07 -14.09
C SER A 233 8.97 5.19 -14.07
N PHE A 234 9.03 4.26 -13.13
CA PHE A 234 10.20 3.40 -12.93
C PHE A 234 10.44 2.48 -14.13
N LEU A 235 9.40 1.84 -14.66
CA LEU A 235 9.49 0.95 -15.83
C LEU A 235 10.01 1.66 -17.09
N GLN A 236 9.85 2.98 -17.19
CA GLN A 236 10.36 3.79 -18.29
C GLN A 236 11.77 4.33 -18.06
N SER A 237 12.34 4.10 -16.87
CA SER A 237 13.63 4.67 -16.50
C SER A 237 14.80 3.89 -17.10
N LYS A 238 15.92 4.59 -17.28
CA LYS A 238 17.21 3.95 -17.64
C LYS A 238 17.67 2.95 -16.57
N MET A 239 17.28 3.15 -15.31
CA MET A 239 17.62 2.27 -14.20
C MET A 239 16.96 0.90 -14.39
N HIS A 240 15.65 0.87 -14.64
CA HIS A 240 14.92 -0.38 -14.88
C HIS A 240 15.43 -1.11 -16.13
N VAL A 241 15.69 -0.39 -17.24
CA VAL A 241 16.28 -0.98 -18.46
C VAL A 241 17.64 -1.63 -18.19
N ARG A 242 18.37 -1.19 -17.16
CA ARG A 242 19.65 -1.76 -16.74
C ARG A 242 19.52 -2.82 -15.65
N GLY A 243 18.30 -3.21 -15.28
CA GLY A 243 18.02 -4.26 -14.30
C GLY A 243 17.95 -3.78 -12.85
N VAL A 244 18.02 -2.48 -12.57
CA VAL A 244 17.82 -1.97 -11.20
C VAL A 244 16.43 -2.36 -10.72
N THR A 245 16.34 -2.78 -9.46
CA THR A 245 15.10 -3.11 -8.77
C THR A 245 14.85 -2.22 -7.56
N CYS A 246 13.65 -2.26 -7.00
CA CYS A 246 13.28 -1.48 -5.81
C CYS A 246 14.24 -1.76 -4.65
N GLY A 247 14.58 -3.03 -4.47
CA GLY A 247 15.49 -3.58 -3.48
C GLY A 247 16.94 -3.22 -3.68
N ASN A 248 17.37 -2.57 -4.77
CA ASN A 248 18.70 -1.97 -4.85
C ASN A 248 18.79 -0.65 -4.05
N CYS A 249 17.65 0.02 -3.86
CA CYS A 249 17.58 1.29 -3.14
C CYS A 249 16.94 1.14 -1.75
N HIS A 250 15.92 0.30 -1.63
CA HIS A 250 15.12 0.13 -0.41
C HIS A 250 15.44 -1.16 0.35
N ALA A 251 15.34 -1.10 1.67
CA ALA A 251 15.35 -2.25 2.55
C ALA A 251 13.88 -2.64 2.88
N PRO A 252 13.35 -3.75 2.33
CA PRO A 252 11.91 -4.04 2.37
C PRO A 252 11.34 -4.28 3.77
N HIS A 253 12.17 -4.71 4.73
CA HIS A 253 11.73 -4.98 6.10
C HIS A 253 11.72 -3.75 7.01
N SER A 254 12.59 -2.75 6.76
CA SER A 254 12.58 -1.50 7.53
C SER A 254 11.77 -0.40 6.85
N GLY A 255 11.61 -0.47 5.52
CA GLY A 255 11.06 0.61 4.71
C GLY A 255 12.05 1.74 4.41
N ASP A 256 13.24 1.70 5.00
CA ASP A 256 14.29 2.70 4.82
C ASP A 256 15.06 2.49 3.50
N LEU A 257 15.88 3.49 3.15
CA LEU A 257 16.93 3.30 2.15
C LEU A 257 18.00 2.36 2.69
N ARG A 258 18.60 1.54 1.80
CA ARG A 258 19.76 0.71 2.14
C ARG A 258 20.95 1.52 2.64
N PHE A 259 21.14 2.70 2.04
CA PHE A 259 22.17 3.65 2.41
C PHE A 259 21.56 5.05 2.46
N PRO A 260 21.99 5.91 3.41
CA PRO A 260 21.42 7.23 3.56
C PRO A 260 21.86 8.19 2.44
N GLY A 261 20.92 9.05 2.01
CA GLY A 261 21.18 10.12 1.04
C GLY A 261 21.82 9.63 -0.25
N ASN A 262 22.85 10.35 -0.73
CA ASN A 262 23.56 9.99 -1.96
C ASN A 262 24.33 8.66 -1.88
N GLY A 263 24.49 8.09 -0.68
CA GLY A 263 25.11 6.77 -0.52
C GLY A 263 24.36 5.67 -1.28
N VAL A 264 23.04 5.81 -1.46
CA VAL A 264 22.25 4.86 -2.26
C VAL A 264 22.64 4.89 -3.74
N CYS A 265 22.99 6.07 -4.26
CA CYS A 265 23.41 6.23 -5.65
C CYS A 265 24.88 5.83 -5.85
N ALA A 266 25.72 6.11 -4.84
CA ALA A 266 27.15 5.80 -4.84
C ALA A 266 27.48 4.29 -4.85
N GLN A 267 26.45 3.43 -4.74
CA GLN A 267 26.58 2.00 -4.96
C GLN A 267 26.97 1.67 -6.41
N CYS A 268 26.57 2.52 -7.37
CA CYS A 268 26.75 2.26 -8.80
C CYS A 268 27.44 3.40 -9.57
N HIS A 269 27.62 4.58 -8.97
CA HIS A 269 28.15 5.80 -9.59
C HIS A 269 29.24 6.43 -8.72
#